data_AF-A0ABD6XVL5-F1
#
_entry.id   AF-A0ABD6XVL5-F1
#
_cell.length_a   1.000
_cell.length_b   1.000
_cell.length_c   1.000
_cell.angle_alpha   90.00
_cell.angle_beta   90.00
_cell.angle_gamma   90.00
#
_symmetry.space_group_name_H-M   'P 1'
#
loop_
_entity.id
_entity.type
_entity.pdbx_description
1 polymer ?
#
loop_
_entity_poly.entity_id
_entity_poly.type
_entity_poly.pdbx_seq_one_letter_code
_entity_poly.pdbx_strand_id
1 'polypeptide(L)' 'MANTQYLFWVMVGALTLLFIVVSAFVGLSRGSKQGFITFAVLFVVMLAGALYVRL' A
#
# COMPACT_ATOMS: atom_id res chain seq x y z
N MET A 1 22.47 -16.22 3.71
CA MET A 1 21.73 -15.21 2.91
C MET A 1 20.22 -15.22 3.23
N ALA A 2 19.83 -15.16 4.51
CA ALA A 2 18.42 -15.12 4.93
C ALA A 2 17.92 -13.69 5.23
N ASN A 3 18.84 -12.71 5.35
CA ASN A 3 18.54 -11.39 5.91
C ASN A 3 17.89 -10.42 4.91
N THR A 4 18.38 -10.34 3.67
CA THR A 4 17.86 -9.38 2.67
C THR A 4 16.42 -9.67 2.27
N GLN A 5 16.08 -10.95 2.08
CA GLN A 5 14.70 -11.35 1.75
C GLN A 5 13.74 -11.12 2.91
N TYR A 6 14.17 -11.35 4.16
CA TYR A 6 13.36 -11.03 5.33
C TYR A 6 13.11 -9.52 5.46
N LEU A 7 14.15 -8.71 5.32
CA LEU A 7 14.05 -7.24 5.34
C LEU A 7 13.14 -6.71 4.23
N PHE A 8 13.17 -7.36 3.05
CA PHE A 8 12.28 -7.02 1.95
C PHE A 8 10.80 -7.23 2.31
N TRP A 9 10.45 -8.38 2.90
CA TRP A 9 9.09 -8.66 3.36
C TRP A 9 8.64 -7.74 4.50
N VAL A 10 9.55 -7.36 5.40
CA VAL A 10 9.27 -6.36 6.45
C VAL A 10 8.97 -4.99 5.83
N MET A 11 9.74 -4.56 4.84
CA MET A 11 9.52 -3.29 4.14
C MET A 11 8.18 -3.28 3.40
N VAL A 12 7.84 -4.36 2.70
CA VAL A 12 6.54 -4.51 2.01
C VAL A 12 5.39 -4.48 3.02
N GLY A 13 5.51 -5.18 4.15
CA GLY A 13 4.51 -5.17 5.21
C GLY A 13 4.30 -3.78 5.82
N ALA A 14 5.39 -3.06 6.11
CA ALA A 14 5.34 -1.71 6.65
C ALA A 14 4.67 -0.72 5.68
N LEU A 15 5.04 -0.78 4.39
CA LEU A 15 4.44 0.05 3.35
C LEU A 15 2.94 -0.21 3.24
N THR A 16 2.53 -1.48 3.25
CA THR A 16 1.12 -1.88 3.19
C THR A 16 0.30 -1.30 4.34
N LEU A 17 0.82 -1.38 5.57
CA LEU A 17 0.14 -0.82 6.75
C LEU A 17 0.00 0.70 6.67
N LEU A 18 1.08 1.40 6.28
CA LEU A 18 1.07 2.86 6.10
C LEU A 18 -0.02 3.28 5.11
N PHE A 19 -0.17 2.49 4.05
CA PHE A 19 -1.09 2.73 2.97
C PHE A 19 -2.56 2.50 3.33
N ILE A 20 -2.83 1.46 4.11
CA ILE A 20 -4.16 1.20 4.69
C ILE A 20 -4.55 2.35 5.61
N VAL A 21 -3.62 2.78 6.48
CA VAL A 21 -3.85 3.89 7.41
C VAL A 21 -4.15 5.19 6.67
N VAL A 22 -3.34 5.54 5.66
CA VAL A 22 -3.58 6.73 4.82
C VAL A 22 -4.92 6.63 4.09
N SER A 23 -5.26 5.47 3.52
CA SER A 23 -6.56 5.26 2.85
C SER A 23 -7.73 5.47 3.80
N ALA A 24 -7.65 4.93 5.03
CA ALA A 24 -8.69 5.05 6.04
C ALA A 24 -8.88 6.51 6.49
N PHE A 25 -7.78 7.22 6.77
CA PHE A 25 -7.85 8.64 7.15
C PHE A 25 -8.34 9.53 6.00
N VAL A 26 -7.96 9.26 4.75
CA VAL A 26 -8.44 10.01 3.59
C VAL A 26 -9.93 9.73 3.33
N GLY A 27 -10.37 8.47 3.49
CA GLY A 27 -11.78 8.10 3.41
C GLY A 27 -12.65 8.80 4.46
N LEU A 28 -12.10 9.02 5.65
CA LEU A 28 -12.77 9.75 6.72
C LEU A 28 -12.81 11.27 6.48
N SER A 29 -11.76 11.85 5.88
CA SER A 29 -11.54 13.31 5.88
C SER A 29 -12.24 14.10 4.76
N ARG A 30 -12.52 13.52 3.57
CA ARG A 30 -12.92 14.32 2.39
C ARG A 30 -14.15 13.85 1.63
N GLY A 31 -15.00 13.05 2.26
CA GLY A 31 -16.25 12.57 1.66
C GLY A 31 -16.06 11.31 0.82
N SER A 32 -17.08 10.45 0.83
CA SER A 32 -17.04 9.05 0.36
C SER A 32 -16.41 8.86 -1.04
N LYS A 33 -16.66 9.79 -1.98
CA LYS A 33 -16.10 9.71 -3.34
C LYS A 33 -14.58 9.89 -3.38
N GLN A 34 -14.03 10.79 -2.56
CA GLN A 34 -12.60 11.10 -2.56
C GLN A 34 -11.80 10.03 -1.81
N GLY A 35 -12.40 9.43 -0.78
CA GLY A 35 -11.91 8.22 -0.14
C GLY A 35 -11.78 7.04 -1.10
N PHE A 36 -12.81 6.81 -1.89
CA PHE A 36 -12.84 5.71 -2.86
C PHE A 36 -11.78 5.87 -3.95
N ILE A 37 -11.63 7.08 -4.52
CA ILE A 37 -10.59 7.37 -5.52
C ILE A 37 -9.20 7.14 -4.92
N THR A 38 -8.97 7.61 -3.70
CA THR A 38 -7.68 7.45 -3.03
C THR A 38 -7.38 5.99 -2.77
N PHE A 39 -8.35 5.21 -2.27
CA PHE A 39 -8.20 3.77 -2.10
C PHE A 39 -7.90 3.04 -3.42
N ALA A 40 -8.60 3.39 -4.51
CA ALA A 40 -8.39 2.77 -5.81
C ALA A 40 -6.99 3.03 -6.38
N VAL A 41 -6.52 4.28 -6.33
CA VAL A 41 -5.16 4.66 -6.78
C VAL A 41 -4.10 3.94 -5.96
N LEU A 42 -4.29 3.93 -4.64
CA LEU A 42 -3.43 3.25 -3.72
C LEU A 42 -3.39 1.75 -4.09
N PHE A 43 -4.53 1.07 -4.17
CA PHE A 43 -4.60 -0.35 -4.52
C PHE A 43 -3.86 -0.71 -5.83
N VAL A 44 -3.97 0.13 -6.86
CA VAL A 44 -3.24 -0.06 -8.13
C VAL A 44 -1.72 0.06 -7.95
N VAL A 45 -1.24 1.03 -7.17
CA VAL A 45 0.19 1.19 -6.88
C VAL A 45 0.73 -0.01 -6.10
N MET A 46 -0.05 -0.57 -5.17
CA MET A 46 0.33 -1.76 -4.43
C MET A 46 0.42 -3.00 -5.34
N LEU A 47 -0.56 -3.18 -6.25
CA LEU A 47 -0.53 -4.23 -7.27
C LEU A 47 0.66 -4.09 -8.22
N ALA A 48 0.95 -2.86 -8.67
CA ALA A 48 2.09 -2.58 -9.52
C ALA A 48 3.42 -2.89 -8.82
N GLY A 49 3.56 -2.48 -7.54
CA GLY A 49 4.71 -2.83 -6.72
C GLY A 49 4.88 -4.35 -6.56
N ALA A 50 3.79 -5.07 -6.27
CA ALA A 50 3.83 -6.53 -6.13
C ALA A 50 4.23 -7.25 -7.44
N LEU A 51 3.82 -6.74 -8.59
CA LEU A 51 4.22 -7.27 -9.90
C LEU A 51 5.68 -6.95 -10.23
N TYR A 52 6.14 -5.72 -9.95
CA TYR A 52 7.52 -5.30 -10.21
C TYR A 52 8.55 -6.05 -9.36
N VAL A 53 8.15 -6.47 -8.17
CA VAL A 53 9.00 -7.23 -7.24
C VAL A 53 9.12 -8.71 -7.64
N ARG A 54 8.18 -9.20 -8.45
CA ARG A 54 8.09 -10.60 -8.87
C ARG A 54 8.71 -10.87 -10.25
N LEU A 55 9.04 -9.82 -11.00
CA LEU A 55 9.80 -9.84 -12.26
C LEU A 55 11.29 -9.59 -11.97
#